data_AF-A0A357BTS3-F1
#
_entry.id   AF-A0A357BTS3-F1
#
_cell.length_a   1.000
_cell.length_b   1.000
_cell.length_c   1.000
_cell.angle_alpha   90.00
_cell.angle_beta   90.00
_cell.angle_gamma   90.00
#
_symmetry.space_group_name_H-M   'P 1'
#
loop_
_entity.id
_entity.type
_entity.pdbx_description
1 polymer ?
#
loop_
_entity_poly.entity_id
_entity_poly.type
_entity_poly.pdbx_seq_one_letter_code
_entity_poly.pdbx_strand_id
1 'polypeptide(L)'
;MISSPYNYISSFQLNDKGQIVWSWISCPESGGRCNSYVYLYDGGISKKLSNSEQSFSSILNNNGVVVWAEGEEYGWNILSIFDGRNTTTISTIINIATIRINDKGKIVLSGTEFGDWDSEIFFIDTTNDIDKDTIPDFRDNCFSVPNPNQEDFDGDGTGDACDPDDDNDGILDELDKCPFENPQGKDANQDGCTDRVCDLSSIVISTIADDDVKNSLVQKAENACEKYQEGNIATAISKLEAFINEVEAQSGKYIDSATANMLITFATNAIAGM
;
A
#
# COMPACT_ATOMS: atom_id res chain seq x y z
N MET A 1 -35.39 -25.18 8.43
CA MET A 1 -34.48 -25.38 9.57
C MET A 1 -33.33 -26.23 9.09
N ILE A 2 -32.13 -25.66 9.01
CA ILE A 2 -30.90 -26.41 8.75
C ILE A 2 -30.15 -26.32 10.09
N SER A 3 -30.20 -27.35 10.92
CA SER A 3 -29.43 -27.38 12.17
C SER A 3 -28.31 -28.40 12.02
N SER A 4 -27.17 -27.94 11.52
CA SER A 4 -25.90 -28.53 11.93
C SER A 4 -25.54 -27.87 13.27
N PRO A 5 -25.27 -28.60 14.36
CA PRO A 5 -24.88 -27.98 15.64
C PRO A 5 -23.56 -27.21 15.53
N TYR A 6 -22.84 -27.36 14.42
CA TYR A 6 -21.55 -26.76 14.14
C TYR A 6 -21.65 -25.42 13.41
N ASN A 7 -22.80 -25.09 12.80
CA ASN A 7 -22.97 -23.86 12.03
C ASN A 7 -24.29 -23.17 12.41
N TYR A 8 -24.23 -21.92 12.86
CA TYR A 8 -25.41 -21.20 13.33
C TYR A 8 -25.26 -19.69 13.24
N ILE A 9 -26.39 -18.97 13.32
CA ILE A 9 -26.43 -17.51 13.43
C ILE A 9 -26.37 -17.15 14.92
N SER A 10 -25.36 -16.38 15.34
CA SER A 10 -25.20 -15.98 16.75
C SER A 10 -25.96 -14.70 17.11
N SER A 11 -26.17 -13.83 16.13
CA SER A 11 -26.89 -12.57 16.28
C SER A 11 -27.38 -12.08 14.92
N PHE A 12 -28.46 -11.29 14.91
CA PHE A 12 -28.93 -10.58 13.74
C PHE A 12 -29.59 -9.25 14.14
N GLN A 13 -29.61 -8.30 13.21
CA GLN A 13 -30.35 -7.05 13.35
C GLN A 13 -31.07 -6.74 12.04
N LEU A 14 -32.22 -6.06 12.15
CA LEU A 14 -33.06 -5.61 11.04
C LEU A 14 -33.25 -4.11 11.18
N ASN A 15 -33.04 -3.36 10.10
CA ASN A 15 -33.31 -1.91 10.08
C ASN A 15 -34.66 -1.59 9.41
N ASP A 16 -35.06 -0.31 9.46
CA ASP A 16 -36.35 0.15 8.94
C ASP A 16 -36.47 0.03 7.41
N LYS A 17 -35.36 -0.17 6.69
CA LYS A 17 -35.30 -0.41 5.24
C LYS A 17 -35.45 -1.88 4.87
N GLY A 18 -35.56 -2.78 5.83
CA GLY A 18 -35.64 -4.22 5.56
C GLY A 18 -34.28 -4.90 5.37
N GLN A 19 -33.17 -4.20 5.63
CA GLN A 19 -31.83 -4.77 5.54
C GLN A 19 -31.52 -5.56 6.81
N ILE A 20 -30.79 -6.67 6.65
CA ILE A 20 -30.46 -7.57 7.75
C ILE A 20 -28.96 -7.76 7.82
N VAL A 21 -28.35 -7.44 8.97
CA VAL A 21 -26.99 -7.88 9.28
C VAL A 21 -27.07 -9.10 10.21
N TRP A 22 -26.18 -10.08 10.02
CA TRP A 22 -26.06 -11.18 10.96
C TRP A 22 -24.63 -11.69 11.07
N SER A 23 -24.36 -12.34 12.20
CA SER A 23 -23.10 -13.02 12.47
C SER A 23 -23.28 -14.53 12.31
N TRP A 24 -22.51 -15.13 11.41
CA TRP A 24 -22.48 -16.57 11.16
C TRP A 24 -21.29 -17.19 11.86
N ILE A 25 -21.54 -18.23 12.66
CA ILE A 25 -20.51 -19.02 13.33
C ILE A 25 -20.36 -20.37 12.63
N SER A 26 -19.12 -20.78 12.40
CA SER A 26 -18.76 -22.09 11.86
C SER A 26 -17.69 -22.75 12.73
N CYS A 27 -18.00 -23.91 13.29
CA CYS A 27 -17.13 -24.67 14.17
C CYS A 27 -16.70 -25.99 13.51
N PRO A 28 -15.44 -26.42 13.62
CA PRO A 28 -15.03 -27.74 13.14
C PRO A 28 -15.63 -28.87 13.98
N GLU A 29 -16.04 -29.96 13.34
CA GLU A 29 -16.65 -31.11 14.03
C GLU A 29 -15.71 -31.82 15.00
N SER A 30 -14.40 -31.76 14.74
CA SER A 30 -13.34 -32.37 15.56
C SER A 30 -13.10 -31.67 16.90
N GLY A 31 -13.80 -30.55 17.16
CA GLY A 31 -13.38 -29.59 18.18
C GLY A 31 -12.24 -28.71 17.68
N GLY A 32 -12.23 -27.44 18.10
CA GLY A 32 -11.31 -26.42 17.61
C GLY A 32 -11.88 -25.02 17.75
N ARG A 33 -11.14 -24.01 17.31
CA ARG A 33 -11.61 -22.62 17.27
C ARG A 33 -12.73 -22.50 16.23
N CYS A 34 -13.82 -21.83 16.59
CA CYS A 34 -14.87 -21.50 15.64
C CYS A 34 -14.54 -20.21 14.90
N ASN A 35 -14.89 -20.16 13.63
CA ASN A 35 -14.79 -18.97 12.80
C ASN A 35 -16.11 -18.20 12.86
N SER A 36 -16.02 -16.87 12.84
CA SER A 36 -17.16 -15.97 12.86
C SER A 36 -17.06 -14.91 11.77
N TYR A 37 -18.15 -14.75 11.03
CA TYR A 37 -18.22 -13.85 9.88
C TYR A 37 -19.47 -12.98 9.93
N VAL A 38 -19.38 -11.77 9.37
CA VAL A 38 -20.50 -10.83 9.25
C VAL A 38 -21.04 -10.85 7.84
N TYR A 39 -22.36 -10.90 7.72
CA TYR A 39 -23.09 -10.88 6.46
C TYR A 39 -24.16 -9.79 6.46
N LEU A 40 -24.44 -9.25 5.27
CA LEU A 40 -25.50 -8.27 5.02
C LEU A 40 -26.45 -8.79 3.95
N TYR A 41 -27.75 -8.64 4.19
CA TYR A 41 -28.80 -8.71 3.19
C TYR A 41 -29.34 -7.30 2.96
N ASP A 42 -29.27 -6.82 1.72
CA ASP A 42 -29.59 -5.44 1.35
C ASP A 42 -30.98 -5.28 0.72
N GLY A 43 -31.84 -6.30 0.80
CA GLY A 43 -33.14 -6.35 0.12
C GLY A 43 -33.11 -7.07 -1.23
N GLY A 44 -31.92 -7.38 -1.77
CA GLY A 44 -31.75 -8.19 -2.97
C GLY A 44 -31.04 -9.50 -2.67
N ILE A 45 -29.74 -9.42 -2.37
CA ILE A 45 -28.86 -10.57 -2.17
C ILE A 45 -28.14 -10.50 -0.82
N SER A 46 -27.73 -11.67 -0.32
CA SER A 46 -26.83 -11.76 0.82
C SER A 46 -25.38 -11.64 0.37
N LYS A 47 -24.57 -10.82 1.04
CA LYS A 47 -23.12 -10.73 0.86
C LYS A 47 -22.38 -10.92 2.19
N LYS A 48 -21.23 -11.59 2.14
CA LYS A 48 -20.27 -11.63 3.25
C LYS A 48 -19.54 -10.29 3.29
N LEU A 49 -19.51 -9.63 4.45
CA LEU A 49 -18.83 -8.35 4.64
C LEU A 49 -17.43 -8.52 5.22
N SER A 50 -17.27 -9.39 6.22
CA SER A 50 -16.01 -9.52 6.93
C SER A 50 -15.05 -10.47 6.23
N ASN A 51 -13.75 -10.14 6.26
CA ASN A 51 -12.69 -11.02 5.76
C ASN A 51 -12.07 -11.85 6.87
N SER A 52 -11.94 -11.29 8.09
CA SER A 52 -11.43 -12.02 9.26
C SER A 52 -12.35 -13.17 9.68
N GLU A 53 -11.72 -14.25 10.13
CA GLU A 53 -12.38 -15.42 10.70
C GLU A 53 -12.83 -15.21 12.15
N GLN A 54 -12.67 -14.00 12.71
CA GLN A 54 -13.05 -13.67 14.09
C GLN A 54 -13.82 -12.36 14.16
N SER A 55 -14.96 -12.28 13.48
CA SER A 55 -15.81 -11.09 13.51
C SER A 55 -16.89 -11.17 14.59
N PHE A 56 -17.16 -10.08 15.31
CA PHE A 56 -18.16 -10.01 16.38
C PHE A 56 -18.75 -8.60 16.54
N SER A 57 -19.79 -8.47 17.37
CA SER A 57 -20.44 -7.19 17.67
C SER A 57 -20.95 -6.40 16.46
N SER A 58 -21.50 -7.07 15.44
CA SER A 58 -22.03 -6.39 14.25
C SER A 58 -23.28 -5.56 14.56
N ILE A 59 -23.27 -4.30 14.15
CA ILE A 59 -24.37 -3.33 14.32
C ILE A 59 -24.72 -2.73 12.96
N LEU A 60 -26.02 -2.54 12.70
CA LEU A 60 -26.55 -1.92 11.48
C LEU A 60 -27.41 -0.70 11.83
N ASN A 61 -27.22 0.42 11.15
CA ASN A 61 -28.09 1.60 11.27
C ASN A 61 -29.12 1.69 10.13
N ASN A 62 -30.02 2.68 10.18
CA ASN A 62 -31.04 2.89 9.14
C ASN A 62 -30.50 3.45 7.82
N ASN A 63 -29.26 3.92 7.78
CA ASN A 63 -28.62 4.35 6.53
C ASN A 63 -27.96 3.21 5.77
N GLY A 64 -27.89 2.01 6.35
CA GLY A 64 -27.25 0.85 5.74
C GLY A 64 -25.77 0.73 6.06
N VAL A 65 -25.27 1.54 7.01
CA VAL A 65 -23.91 1.43 7.52
C VAL A 65 -23.84 0.26 8.49
N VAL A 66 -22.87 -0.63 8.28
CA VAL A 66 -22.62 -1.78 9.16
C VAL A 66 -21.26 -1.60 9.82
N VAL A 67 -21.20 -1.80 11.12
CA VAL A 67 -19.95 -1.72 11.89
C VAL A 67 -19.78 -3.02 12.67
N TRP A 68 -18.58 -3.56 12.71
CA TRP A 68 -18.27 -4.75 13.51
C TRP A 68 -16.82 -4.71 13.99
N ALA A 69 -16.53 -5.50 15.03
CA ALA A 69 -15.16 -5.72 15.48
C ALA A 69 -14.63 -7.03 14.88
N GLU A 70 -13.34 -7.06 14.59
CA GLU A 70 -12.62 -8.26 14.16
C GLU A 70 -11.47 -8.54 15.13
N GLY A 71 -11.24 -9.80 15.47
CA GLY A 71 -10.10 -10.21 16.29
C GLY A 71 -8.82 -10.33 15.45
N GLU A 72 -7.72 -9.79 15.97
CA GLU A 72 -6.37 -10.01 15.45
C GLU A 72 -5.65 -11.17 16.16
N GLU A 73 -4.52 -11.58 15.58
CA GLU A 73 -3.50 -12.35 16.29
C GLU A 73 -3.00 -11.48 17.47
N TYR A 74 -2.85 -12.04 18.67
CA TYR A 74 -2.47 -11.35 19.92
C TYR A 74 -3.57 -10.61 20.72
N GLY A 75 -4.84 -10.66 20.31
CA GLY A 75 -5.97 -10.23 21.17
C GLY A 75 -6.42 -8.78 21.03
N TRP A 76 -5.88 -8.07 20.03
CA TRP A 76 -6.33 -6.74 19.61
C TRP A 76 -7.57 -6.84 18.72
N ASN A 77 -8.31 -5.74 18.64
CA ASN A 77 -9.47 -5.68 17.77
C ASN A 77 -9.29 -4.62 16.70
N ILE A 78 -9.69 -4.99 15.51
CA ILE A 78 -9.90 -4.10 14.39
C ILE A 78 -11.36 -3.65 14.41
N LEU A 79 -11.61 -2.40 14.04
CA LEU A 79 -12.96 -1.93 13.73
C LEU A 79 -13.15 -1.93 12.21
N SER A 80 -14.15 -2.64 11.73
CA SER A 80 -14.52 -2.61 10.31
C SER A 80 -15.84 -1.86 10.12
N ILE A 81 -15.87 -0.99 9.11
CA ILE A 81 -17.00 -0.13 8.77
C ILE A 81 -17.35 -0.34 7.30
N PHE A 82 -18.57 -0.78 7.03
CA PHE A 82 -19.14 -0.84 5.68
C PHE A 82 -20.11 0.32 5.48
N ASP A 83 -19.81 1.22 4.53
CA ASP A 83 -20.54 2.48 4.32
C ASP A 83 -21.73 2.35 3.34
N GLY A 84 -22.00 1.14 2.83
CA GLY A 84 -22.97 0.89 1.76
C GLY A 84 -22.31 0.54 0.42
N ARG A 85 -21.02 0.85 0.24
CA ARG A 85 -20.24 0.57 -0.96
C ARG A 85 -18.96 -0.20 -0.65
N ASN A 86 -18.16 0.33 0.27
CA ASN A 86 -16.83 -0.17 0.61
C ASN A 86 -16.76 -0.56 2.09
N THR A 87 -15.85 -1.48 2.40
CA THR A 87 -15.46 -1.79 3.78
C THR A 87 -14.13 -1.11 4.06
N THR A 88 -14.08 -0.26 5.07
CA THR A 88 -12.85 0.32 5.62
C THR A 88 -12.55 -0.37 6.94
N THR A 89 -11.26 -0.65 7.14
CA THR A 89 -10.74 -1.34 8.32
C THR A 89 -9.85 -0.37 9.08
N ILE A 90 -10.18 -0.10 10.34
CA ILE A 90 -9.43 0.78 11.22
C ILE A 90 -8.73 -0.12 12.24
N SER A 91 -7.41 -0.24 12.12
CA SER A 91 -6.61 -0.89 13.17
C SER A 91 -6.74 -0.06 14.45
N THR A 92 -6.97 -0.73 15.57
CA THR A 92 -7.13 -0.06 16.86
C THR A 92 -6.18 -0.68 17.87
N ILE A 93 -5.64 0.16 18.74
CA ILE A 93 -4.92 -0.29 19.95
C ILE A 93 -5.88 -0.67 21.09
N ILE A 94 -7.16 -0.88 20.78
CA ILE A 94 -8.26 -0.99 21.74
C ILE A 94 -8.79 -2.42 21.74
N ASN A 95 -9.02 -2.97 22.93
CA ASN A 95 -9.88 -4.13 23.10
C ASN A 95 -11.35 -3.68 23.10
N ILE A 96 -12.05 -3.87 21.99
CA ILE A 96 -13.41 -3.35 21.76
C ILE A 96 -14.41 -4.21 22.54
N ALA A 97 -15.01 -3.63 23.58
CA ALA A 97 -16.05 -4.29 24.36
C ALA A 97 -17.44 -4.08 23.74
N THR A 98 -17.78 -2.86 23.33
CA THR A 98 -19.09 -2.56 22.74
C THR A 98 -19.00 -1.54 21.61
N ILE A 99 -19.92 -1.67 20.65
CA ILE A 99 -20.07 -0.79 19.49
C ILE A 99 -21.49 -0.28 19.46
N ARG A 100 -21.68 1.01 19.18
CA ARG A 100 -22.97 1.62 18.83
C ARG A 100 -22.77 2.55 17.64
N ILE A 101 -23.78 2.63 16.78
CA ILE A 101 -23.85 3.60 15.69
C ILE A 101 -25.25 4.20 15.67
N ASN A 102 -25.36 5.50 15.40
CA ASN A 102 -26.65 6.16 15.17
C ASN A 102 -26.91 6.40 13.68
N ASP A 103 -28.11 6.88 13.36
CA ASP A 103 -28.52 7.19 11.98
C ASP A 103 -27.85 8.46 11.41
N LYS A 104 -27.01 9.15 12.18
CA LYS A 104 -26.16 10.25 11.70
C LYS A 104 -24.74 9.80 11.37
N GLY A 105 -24.44 8.50 11.41
CA GLY A 105 -23.09 7.99 11.13
C GLY A 105 -22.09 8.20 12.27
N LYS A 106 -22.55 8.57 13.47
CA LYS A 106 -21.68 8.66 14.65
C LYS A 106 -21.55 7.28 15.28
N ILE A 107 -20.33 6.78 15.36
CA ILE A 107 -19.97 5.53 16.01
C ILE A 107 -19.41 5.86 17.39
N VAL A 108 -19.82 5.08 18.38
CA VAL A 108 -19.29 5.11 19.74
C VAL A 108 -18.79 3.72 20.08
N LEU A 109 -17.55 3.63 20.54
CA LEU A 109 -16.92 2.39 21.01
C LEU A 109 -16.58 2.53 22.48
N SER A 110 -16.67 1.43 23.22
CA SER A 110 -16.07 1.33 24.55
C SER A 110 -15.03 0.22 24.56
N GLY A 111 -13.90 0.45 25.21
CA GLY A 111 -12.84 -0.54 25.30
C GLY A 111 -11.70 -0.11 26.20
N THR A 112 -10.65 -0.90 26.25
CA THR A 112 -9.41 -0.62 27.00
C THR A 112 -8.25 -0.50 26.03
N GLU A 113 -7.39 0.51 26.19
CA GLU A 113 -6.17 0.65 25.37
C GLU A 113 -5.08 -0.32 25.80
N PHE A 114 -4.08 -0.56 24.94
CA PHE A 114 -2.94 -1.39 25.30
C PHE A 114 -2.15 -0.81 26.48
N GLY A 115 -1.96 -1.63 27.52
CA GLY A 115 -1.21 -1.25 28.71
C GLY A 115 -2.01 -0.40 29.70
N ASP A 116 -3.27 -0.08 29.37
CA ASP A 116 -4.23 0.57 30.25
C ASP A 116 -5.41 -0.38 30.55
N TRP A 117 -5.82 -0.43 31.81
CA TRP A 117 -6.95 -1.25 32.25
C TRP A 117 -8.22 -0.42 32.42
N ASP A 118 -8.13 0.91 32.28
CA ASP A 118 -9.28 1.79 32.34
C ASP A 118 -10.10 1.71 31.05
N SER A 119 -11.42 1.66 31.21
CA SER A 119 -12.34 1.63 30.08
C SER A 119 -12.61 3.04 29.59
N GLU A 120 -12.35 3.28 28.31
CA GLU A 120 -12.57 4.56 27.65
C GLU A 120 -13.71 4.50 26.62
N ILE A 121 -14.15 5.68 26.19
CA ILE A 121 -15.17 5.86 25.14
C ILE A 121 -14.52 6.57 23.96
N PHE A 122 -14.58 5.95 22.79
CA PHE A 122 -14.04 6.47 21.53
C PHE A 122 -15.17 6.86 20.58
N PHE A 123 -14.94 7.89 19.76
CA PHE A 123 -15.91 8.41 18.81
C PHE A 123 -15.33 8.42 17.40
N ILE A 124 -16.13 7.99 16.42
CA ILE A 124 -15.81 8.10 14.99
C ILE A 124 -17.02 8.73 14.28
N ASP A 125 -16.76 9.66 13.37
CA ASP A 125 -17.79 10.24 12.50
C ASP A 125 -17.59 9.76 11.07
N THR A 126 -18.52 8.95 10.56
CA THR A 126 -18.44 8.43 9.19
C THR A 126 -18.85 9.45 8.13
N THR A 127 -19.15 10.68 8.52
CA THR A 127 -19.67 11.73 7.63
C THR A 127 -18.85 13.01 7.61
N ASN A 128 -17.81 13.10 8.46
CA ASN A 128 -16.91 14.24 8.42
C ASN A 128 -16.03 14.14 7.17
N ASP A 129 -15.83 15.27 6.51
CA ASP A 129 -15.08 15.44 5.27
C ASP A 129 -14.56 16.88 5.32
N ILE A 130 -13.39 17.05 5.93
CA ILE A 130 -12.86 18.37 6.30
C ILE A 130 -12.32 19.13 5.08
N ASP A 131 -11.75 18.42 4.12
CA ASP A 131 -11.13 18.98 2.93
C ASP A 131 -12.09 19.04 1.72
N LYS A 132 -13.24 18.36 1.82
CA LYS A 132 -14.38 18.38 0.90
C LYS A 132 -14.09 17.72 -0.44
N ASP A 133 -13.29 16.67 -0.42
CA ASP A 133 -12.92 15.90 -1.59
C ASP A 133 -13.91 14.75 -1.90
N THR A 134 -14.95 14.59 -1.07
CA THR A 134 -16.00 13.56 -1.08
C THR A 134 -15.64 12.23 -0.43
N ILE A 135 -14.43 12.11 0.11
CA ILE A 135 -13.95 10.98 0.91
C ILE A 135 -14.05 11.38 2.38
N PRO A 136 -14.81 10.64 3.20
CA PRO A 136 -14.88 10.95 4.63
C PRO A 136 -13.56 10.71 5.36
N ASP A 137 -13.21 11.61 6.29
CA ASP A 137 -11.97 11.65 7.07
C ASP A 137 -11.50 10.29 7.62
N PHE A 138 -12.43 9.43 8.06
CA PHE A 138 -12.10 8.16 8.70
C PHE A 138 -11.46 7.13 7.75
N ARG A 139 -11.48 7.40 6.44
CA ARG A 139 -10.93 6.55 5.40
C ARG A 139 -10.15 7.33 4.34
N ASP A 140 -9.87 8.60 4.61
CA ASP A 140 -9.16 9.50 3.73
C ASP A 140 -7.66 9.39 4.01
N ASN A 141 -6.90 8.95 3.00
CA ASN A 141 -5.44 8.83 3.10
C ASN A 141 -4.72 10.20 3.06
N CYS A 142 -5.45 11.28 2.79
CA CYS A 142 -4.97 12.66 2.91
C CYS A 142 -5.97 13.58 3.60
N PHE A 143 -6.25 13.30 4.88
CA PHE A 143 -7.18 14.00 5.77
C PHE A 143 -7.37 15.53 5.58
N SER A 144 -6.39 16.29 5.10
CA SER A 144 -6.51 17.74 4.92
C SER A 144 -6.18 18.27 3.53
N VAL A 145 -5.93 17.38 2.56
CA VAL A 145 -5.51 17.72 1.19
C VAL A 145 -6.42 17.00 0.20
N PRO A 146 -7.26 17.73 -0.56
CA PRO A 146 -8.25 17.09 -1.43
C PRO A 146 -7.64 16.16 -2.46
N ASN A 147 -7.94 14.86 -2.38
CA ASN A 147 -7.47 13.83 -3.30
C ASN A 147 -8.54 12.75 -3.55
N PRO A 148 -9.62 13.08 -4.32
CA PRO A 148 -10.78 12.20 -4.47
C PRO A 148 -10.50 10.80 -5.06
N ASN A 149 -9.33 10.64 -5.70
CA ASN A 149 -8.88 9.38 -6.28
C ASN A 149 -8.18 8.45 -5.26
N GLN A 150 -7.71 8.99 -4.14
CA GLN A 150 -7.02 8.27 -3.07
C GLN A 150 -5.87 7.42 -3.62
N GLU A 151 -5.06 8.02 -4.49
CA GLU A 151 -3.80 7.43 -4.95
C GLU A 151 -2.84 7.34 -3.74
N ASP A 152 -2.06 6.26 -3.69
CA ASP A 152 -1.18 5.81 -2.60
C ASP A 152 -0.24 4.78 -3.23
N PHE A 153 0.84 5.27 -3.85
CA PHE A 153 1.67 4.49 -4.77
C PHE A 153 2.45 3.38 -4.05
N ASP A 154 2.95 3.64 -2.85
CA ASP A 154 3.69 2.66 -2.04
C ASP A 154 2.81 1.81 -1.10
N GLY A 155 1.57 2.22 -0.85
CA GLY A 155 0.61 1.54 0.01
C GLY A 155 0.88 1.71 1.51
N ASP A 156 1.52 2.80 1.93
CA ASP A 156 1.82 3.09 3.34
C ASP A 156 0.62 3.67 4.12
N GLY A 157 -0.41 4.11 3.40
CA GLY A 157 -1.65 4.67 3.93
C GLY A 157 -1.69 6.21 3.96
N THR A 158 -0.60 6.87 3.58
CA THR A 158 -0.54 8.29 3.22
C THR A 158 -0.77 8.40 1.72
N GLY A 159 -1.67 9.28 1.27
CA GLY A 159 -1.93 9.41 -0.16
C GLY A 159 -0.90 10.27 -0.88
N ASP A 160 -0.70 10.05 -2.18
CA ASP A 160 0.27 10.77 -3.02
C ASP A 160 0.09 12.31 -3.00
N ALA A 161 -1.09 12.79 -2.61
CA ALA A 161 -1.36 14.22 -2.53
C ALA A 161 -0.76 14.90 -1.28
N CYS A 162 -0.42 14.11 -0.26
CA CYS A 162 0.05 14.56 1.04
C CYS A 162 1.27 13.78 1.56
N ASP A 163 1.72 12.79 0.81
CA ASP A 163 3.04 12.17 0.97
C ASP A 163 4.12 13.08 0.34
N PRO A 164 5.28 13.28 0.99
CA PRO A 164 6.42 13.94 0.36
C PRO A 164 7.40 12.99 -0.38
N ASP A 165 7.19 11.68 -0.32
CA ASP A 165 7.99 10.60 -0.92
C ASP A 165 7.06 9.45 -1.36
N ASP A 166 6.36 9.66 -2.49
CA ASP A 166 5.24 8.84 -2.97
C ASP A 166 5.60 7.35 -3.18
N ASP A 167 6.89 7.02 -3.34
CA ASP A 167 7.35 5.65 -3.54
C ASP A 167 8.24 5.08 -2.42
N ASN A 168 8.44 5.85 -1.35
CA ASN A 168 9.19 5.49 -0.16
C ASN A 168 10.60 4.94 -0.46
N ASP A 169 11.27 5.49 -1.48
CA ASP A 169 12.65 5.12 -1.82
C ASP A 169 13.70 5.92 -1.03
N GLY A 170 13.27 7.00 -0.37
CA GLY A 170 14.09 7.89 0.44
C GLY A 170 14.50 9.20 -0.25
N ILE A 171 14.04 9.45 -1.47
CA ILE A 171 14.25 10.68 -2.24
C ILE A 171 12.89 11.41 -2.36
N LEU A 172 12.81 12.61 -1.80
CA LEU A 172 11.57 13.41 -1.86
C LEU A 172 11.16 13.68 -3.32
N ASP A 173 9.85 13.69 -3.60
CA ASP A 173 9.30 13.85 -4.97
C ASP A 173 9.83 15.08 -5.71
N GLU A 174 10.12 16.16 -4.96
CA GLU A 174 10.65 17.40 -5.54
C GLU A 174 12.10 17.28 -6.07
N LEU A 175 12.84 16.28 -5.58
CA LEU A 175 14.21 15.94 -5.99
C LEU A 175 14.27 14.70 -6.87
N ASP A 176 13.24 13.85 -6.81
CA ASP A 176 13.13 12.59 -7.53
C ASP A 176 12.89 12.78 -9.05
N LYS A 177 13.54 11.95 -9.88
CA LYS A 177 13.32 11.87 -11.34
C LYS A 177 12.24 10.88 -11.72
N CYS A 178 11.94 9.92 -10.86
CA CYS A 178 10.92 8.92 -10.97
C CYS A 178 10.07 8.80 -9.67
N PRO A 179 9.29 9.83 -9.26
CA PRO A 179 8.51 9.83 -7.99
C PRO A 179 7.45 8.73 -7.82
N PHE A 180 7.30 7.85 -8.80
CA PHE A 180 6.34 6.75 -8.78
C PHE A 180 7.05 5.46 -9.22
N GLU A 181 8.26 5.23 -8.70
CA GLU A 181 9.10 4.09 -9.03
C GLU A 181 10.15 3.77 -7.95
N ASN A 182 9.80 2.92 -6.98
CA ASN A 182 10.80 2.47 -6.00
C ASN A 182 11.94 1.61 -6.64
N PRO A 183 13.21 2.04 -6.65
CA PRO A 183 14.32 1.32 -7.28
C PRO A 183 14.77 0.05 -6.54
N GLN A 184 14.25 -0.20 -5.34
CA GLN A 184 14.62 -1.33 -4.47
C GLN A 184 16.14 -1.45 -4.25
N GLY A 185 16.80 -0.30 -4.10
CA GLY A 185 18.26 -0.20 -3.92
C GLY A 185 19.09 -0.32 -5.20
N LYS A 186 18.46 -0.34 -6.38
CA LYS A 186 19.13 -0.30 -7.69
C LYS A 186 19.13 1.11 -8.27
N ASP A 187 19.59 2.06 -7.48
CA ASP A 187 19.75 3.46 -7.86
C ASP A 187 21.18 3.90 -7.51
N ALA A 188 22.08 3.77 -8.47
CA ALA A 188 23.50 4.03 -8.24
C ALA A 188 23.82 5.53 -8.16
N ASN A 189 23.04 6.36 -8.87
CA ASN A 189 23.26 7.81 -8.94
C ASN A 189 22.34 8.63 -8.03
N GLN A 190 21.48 7.98 -7.25
CA GLN A 190 20.61 8.60 -6.25
C GLN A 190 19.67 9.62 -6.88
N ASP A 191 19.07 9.27 -8.02
CA ASP A 191 18.07 10.11 -8.69
C ASP A 191 16.64 9.60 -8.59
N GLY A 192 16.42 8.50 -7.85
CA GLY A 192 15.13 7.89 -7.60
C GLY A 192 14.64 6.97 -8.72
N CYS A 193 15.42 6.80 -9.78
CA CYS A 193 15.08 5.89 -10.87
C CYS A 193 15.81 4.56 -10.74
N THR A 194 15.16 3.46 -11.15
CA THR A 194 15.88 2.19 -11.33
C THR A 194 16.95 2.35 -12.41
N ASP A 195 18.17 1.89 -12.14
CA ASP A 195 19.28 1.87 -13.08
C ASP A 195 18.92 1.04 -14.34
N ARG A 196 18.48 1.69 -15.42
CA ARG A 196 18.16 1.05 -16.70
C ARG A 196 19.22 1.36 -17.75
N VAL A 197 19.45 0.40 -18.63
CA VAL A 197 20.46 0.50 -19.71
C VAL A 197 20.32 1.76 -20.57
N CYS A 198 19.09 2.22 -20.81
CA CYS A 198 18.81 3.33 -21.69
C CYS A 198 19.01 4.71 -21.03
N ASP A 199 19.18 4.75 -19.71
CA ASP A 199 19.42 6.00 -18.98
C ASP A 199 20.91 6.31 -18.83
N LEU A 200 21.76 5.27 -18.96
CA LEU A 200 23.21 5.35 -18.77
C LEU A 200 23.91 6.40 -19.65
N SER A 201 23.48 6.60 -20.90
CA SER A 201 24.12 7.58 -21.79
C SER A 201 23.96 9.01 -21.26
N SER A 202 22.78 9.36 -20.74
CA SER A 202 22.51 10.66 -20.14
C SER A 202 23.35 10.88 -18.89
N ILE A 203 23.52 9.84 -18.06
CA ILE A 203 24.38 9.90 -16.86
C ILE A 203 25.85 10.13 -17.23
N VAL A 204 26.35 9.47 -18.28
CA VAL A 204 27.73 9.69 -18.76
C VAL A 204 27.92 11.14 -19.23
N ILE A 205 26.95 11.69 -19.95
CA ILE A 205 27.01 13.07 -20.47
C ILE A 205 27.09 14.09 -19.31
N SER A 206 26.35 13.87 -18.22
CA SER A 206 26.31 14.79 -17.09
C SER A 206 27.50 14.66 -16.14
N THR A 207 28.18 13.50 -16.13
CA THR A 207 29.22 13.18 -15.13
C THR A 207 30.65 13.25 -15.67
N ILE A 208 30.88 12.97 -16.96
CA ILE A 208 32.24 12.91 -17.53
C ILE A 208 32.64 14.22 -18.22
N ALA A 209 33.69 14.86 -17.71
CA ALA A 209 34.19 16.12 -18.27
C ALA A 209 35.02 15.93 -19.56
N ASP A 210 35.86 14.89 -19.61
CA ASP A 210 36.76 14.64 -20.75
C ASP A 210 35.96 14.21 -21.99
N ASP A 211 36.08 14.97 -23.08
CA ASP A 211 35.26 14.78 -24.27
C ASP A 211 35.56 13.47 -25.00
N ASP A 212 36.82 13.02 -25.05
CA ASP A 212 37.19 11.79 -25.75
C ASP A 212 36.65 10.57 -25.01
N VAL A 213 36.82 10.52 -23.68
CA VAL A 213 36.29 9.45 -22.84
C VAL A 213 34.76 9.46 -22.83
N LYS A 214 34.13 10.63 -22.67
CA LYS A 214 32.68 10.79 -22.72
C LYS A 214 32.09 10.28 -24.03
N ASN A 215 32.61 10.71 -25.17
CA ASN A 215 32.10 10.28 -26.48
C ASN A 215 32.22 8.76 -26.67
N SER A 216 33.34 8.16 -26.22
CA SER A 216 33.57 6.72 -26.27
C SER A 216 32.58 5.92 -25.41
N LEU A 217 32.31 6.41 -24.19
CA LEU A 217 31.40 5.79 -23.23
C LEU A 217 29.92 5.96 -23.63
N VAL A 218 29.52 7.15 -24.08
CA VAL A 218 28.16 7.43 -24.60
C VAL A 218 27.84 6.48 -25.75
N GLN A 219 28.75 6.33 -26.71
CA GLN A 219 28.55 5.42 -27.83
C GLN A 219 28.35 3.96 -27.39
N LYS A 220 28.99 3.52 -26.30
CA LYS A 220 28.80 2.17 -25.75
C LYS A 220 27.45 2.02 -25.06
N ALA A 221 27.06 3.00 -24.25
CA ALA A 221 25.76 3.04 -23.58
C ALA A 221 24.60 3.06 -24.59
N GLU A 222 24.66 3.92 -25.61
CA GLU A 222 23.64 3.99 -26.68
C GLU A 222 23.54 2.69 -27.47
N ASN A 223 24.68 2.10 -27.84
CA ASN A 223 24.68 0.80 -28.51
C ASN A 223 24.10 -0.32 -27.63
N ALA A 224 24.32 -0.28 -26.32
CA ALA A 224 23.71 -1.23 -25.38
C ALA A 224 22.19 -1.06 -25.33
N CYS A 225 21.70 0.18 -25.22
CA CYS A 225 20.28 0.50 -25.22
C CYS A 225 19.60 0.07 -26.53
N GLU A 226 20.21 0.35 -27.69
CA GLU A 226 19.68 -0.08 -28.99
C GLU A 226 19.49 -1.61 -29.04
N LYS A 227 20.49 -2.38 -28.60
CA LYS A 227 20.40 -3.85 -28.59
C LYS A 227 19.41 -4.38 -27.57
N TYR A 228 19.23 -3.70 -26.45
CA TYR A 228 18.18 -4.02 -25.49
C TYR A 228 16.80 -3.81 -26.11
N GLN A 229 16.56 -2.67 -26.77
CA GLN A 229 15.30 -2.36 -27.45
C GLN A 229 15.00 -3.31 -28.62
N GLU A 230 16.02 -3.83 -29.30
CA GLU A 230 15.87 -4.88 -30.31
C GLU A 230 15.55 -6.28 -29.72
N GLY A 231 15.54 -6.43 -28.39
CA GLY A 231 15.40 -7.71 -27.70
C GLY A 231 16.65 -8.60 -27.74
N ASN A 232 17.78 -8.06 -28.20
CA ASN A 232 19.06 -8.77 -28.27
C ASN A 232 19.85 -8.60 -26.97
N ILE A 233 19.33 -9.17 -25.89
CA ILE A 233 19.83 -9.03 -24.53
C ILE A 233 21.31 -9.44 -24.40
N ALA A 234 21.71 -10.55 -25.02
CA ALA A 234 23.09 -11.01 -24.98
C ALA A 234 24.09 -9.99 -25.55
N THR A 235 23.71 -9.30 -26.63
CA THR A 235 24.56 -8.26 -27.22
C THR A 235 24.53 -7.00 -26.36
N ALA A 236 23.38 -6.62 -25.79
CA ALA A 236 23.28 -5.49 -24.86
C ALA A 236 24.20 -5.65 -23.66
N ILE A 237 24.18 -6.83 -23.01
CA ILE A 237 25.08 -7.17 -21.90
C ILE A 237 26.54 -7.06 -22.32
N SER A 238 26.92 -7.63 -23.47
CA SER A 238 28.31 -7.54 -23.97
C SER A 238 28.76 -6.08 -24.20
N LYS A 239 27.85 -5.19 -24.61
CA LYS A 239 28.14 -3.75 -24.73
C LYS A 239 28.31 -3.08 -23.36
N LEU A 240 27.51 -3.45 -22.36
CA LEU A 240 27.66 -2.95 -20.99
C LEU A 240 28.94 -3.47 -20.32
N GLU A 241 29.34 -4.72 -20.55
CA GLU A 241 30.62 -5.24 -20.09
C GLU A 241 31.80 -4.46 -20.71
N ALA A 242 31.71 -4.14 -22.01
CA ALA A 242 32.72 -3.31 -22.68
C ALA A 242 32.75 -1.87 -22.12
N PHE A 243 31.59 -1.33 -21.72
CA PHE A 243 31.49 -0.04 -21.03
C PHE A 243 32.18 -0.09 -19.67
N ILE A 244 31.86 -1.08 -18.83
CA ILE A 244 32.45 -1.26 -17.48
C ILE A 244 33.97 -1.36 -17.56
N ASN A 245 34.51 -2.19 -18.47
CA ASN A 245 35.95 -2.34 -18.65
C ASN A 245 36.66 -1.02 -19.01
N GLU A 246 36.01 -0.14 -19.78
CA GLU A 246 36.57 1.18 -20.08
C GLU A 246 36.51 2.11 -18.87
N VAL A 247 35.40 2.15 -18.15
CA VAL A 247 35.29 2.95 -16.91
C VAL A 247 36.37 2.55 -15.91
N GLU A 248 36.59 1.25 -15.69
CA GLU A 248 37.67 0.73 -14.86
C GLU A 248 39.06 1.18 -15.33
N ALA A 249 39.29 1.14 -16.65
CA ALA A 249 40.57 1.54 -17.24
C ALA A 249 40.87 3.05 -17.12
N GLN A 250 39.83 3.89 -17.09
CA GLN A 250 39.93 5.35 -16.98
C GLN A 250 39.80 5.86 -15.54
N SER A 251 39.40 5.00 -14.59
CA SER A 251 39.31 5.32 -13.17
C SER A 251 40.65 5.82 -12.61
N GLY A 252 40.60 6.96 -11.91
CA GLY A 252 41.77 7.66 -11.37
C GLY A 252 42.62 8.40 -12.40
N LYS A 253 42.23 8.43 -13.68
CA LYS A 253 42.91 9.18 -14.75
C LYS A 253 42.04 10.32 -15.28
N TYR A 254 40.95 9.95 -15.95
CA TYR A 254 40.00 10.87 -16.59
C TYR A 254 38.61 10.81 -15.96
N ILE A 255 38.36 9.77 -15.16
CA ILE A 255 37.16 9.59 -14.35
C ILE A 255 37.65 9.48 -12.91
N ASP A 256 37.14 10.31 -12.00
CA ASP A 256 37.47 10.14 -10.58
C ASP A 256 36.90 8.82 -10.06
N SER A 257 37.48 8.28 -8.99
CA SER A 257 37.12 6.95 -8.51
C SER A 257 35.68 6.84 -8.01
N ALA A 258 35.08 7.93 -7.52
CA ALA A 258 33.69 7.91 -7.05
C ALA A 258 32.73 7.82 -8.24
N THR A 259 32.93 8.66 -9.26
CA THR A 259 32.15 8.59 -10.52
C THR A 259 32.33 7.26 -11.22
N ALA A 260 33.56 6.73 -11.26
CA ALA A 260 33.83 5.43 -11.86
C ALA A 260 33.07 4.30 -11.14
N ASN A 261 33.09 4.28 -9.80
CA ASN A 261 32.35 3.30 -9.02
C ASN A 261 30.84 3.42 -9.25
N MET A 262 30.28 4.64 -9.25
CA MET A 262 28.86 4.86 -9.54
C MET A 262 28.48 4.32 -10.92
N LEU A 263 29.22 4.66 -11.98
CA LEU A 263 28.93 4.20 -13.34
C LEU A 263 29.04 2.67 -13.49
N ILE A 264 29.98 2.04 -12.79
CA ILE A 264 30.12 0.57 -12.76
C ILE A 264 28.94 -0.07 -12.04
N THR A 265 28.54 0.46 -10.88
CA THR A 265 27.38 -0.01 -10.12
C THR A 265 26.11 0.13 -10.96
N PHE A 266 25.89 1.31 -11.57
CA PHE A 266 24.77 1.58 -12.46
C PHE A 266 24.68 0.53 -13.58
N ALA A 267 25.78 0.33 -14.32
CA ALA A 267 25.80 -0.62 -15.43
C ALA A 267 25.58 -2.07 -14.94
N THR A 268 26.06 -2.42 -13.75
CA THR A 268 25.86 -3.74 -13.14
C THR A 268 24.40 -3.95 -12.74
N ASN A 269 23.75 -2.95 -12.14
CA ASN A 269 22.33 -2.98 -11.80
C ASN A 269 21.46 -3.09 -13.05
N ALA A 270 21.79 -2.33 -14.10
CA ALA A 270 21.14 -2.41 -15.41
C ALA A 270 21.26 -3.81 -16.03
N ILE A 271 22.43 -4.45 -15.97
CA ILE A 271 22.60 -5.85 -16.42
C ILE A 271 21.72 -6.80 -15.61
N ALA A 272 21.66 -6.63 -14.28
CA ALA A 272 20.85 -7.48 -13.41
C ALA A 272 19.34 -7.31 -13.61
N GLY A 273 18.90 -6.21 -14.24
CA GLY A 273 17.50 -5.93 -14.57
C GLY A 273 17.04 -6.41 -15.96
N MET A 274 17.93 -6.94 -16.81
CA MET A 274 17.61 -7.40 -18.17
C MET A 274 17.05 -8.82 -18.26
#